data_AF-T1DB75-F1
#
_entry.id   AF-T1DB75-F1
#
_cell.length_a   1.000
_cell.length_b   1.000
_cell.length_c   1.000
_cell.angle_alpha   90.00
_cell.angle_beta   90.00
_cell.angle_gamma   90.00
#
_symmetry.space_group_name_H-M   'P 1'
#
loop_
_entity.id
_entity.type
_entity.pdbx_description
1 polymer ?
#
loop_
_entity_poly.entity_id
_entity_poly.type
_entity_poly.pdbx_seq_one_letter_code
_entity_poly.pdbx_strand_id
1 'polypeptide(L)'
;MLSCIEQHEPALSVPFRAALSEVRAITRGPKPAQALRELGMKSDIAAEIPTTEGIITVLRALDLRGRRVAVQLYGTEPNRPLIDFLCAAGAEVATVAPYVYADAADDQAVRTLVAQLGAGGIDAVAFTSSAQVERLIAVASQEAAQAALRRTRVAAVGPRVAATLRRHGIEPSVVPAGAFFLKPLTRALERALA
;
A
#
# COMPACT_ATOMS: atom_id res chain seq x y z
N MET A 1 1.52 2.61 -14.31
CA MET A 1 1.69 2.06 -15.68
C MET A 1 1.30 3.09 -16.71
N LEU A 2 0.04 3.55 -16.76
CA LEU A 2 -0.37 4.63 -17.67
C LEU A 2 0.44 5.92 -17.44
N SER A 3 0.63 6.34 -16.19
CA SER A 3 1.53 7.47 -15.89
C SER A 3 2.96 7.26 -16.37
N CYS A 4 3.48 6.03 -16.29
CA CYS A 4 4.82 5.69 -16.79
C CYS A 4 4.88 5.79 -18.31
N ILE A 5 3.83 5.32 -19.00
CA ILE A 5 3.69 5.44 -20.46
C ILE A 5 3.60 6.92 -20.85
N GLU A 6 2.75 7.70 -20.19
CA GLU A 6 2.58 9.13 -20.43
C GLU A 6 3.87 9.93 -20.20
N GLN A 7 4.72 9.50 -19.26
CA GLN A 7 5.98 10.18 -18.97
C GLN A 7 7.13 9.76 -19.90
N HIS A 8 7.21 8.49 -20.28
CA HIS A 8 8.41 7.94 -20.95
C HIS A 8 8.16 7.54 -22.40
N GLU A 9 6.94 7.12 -22.75
CA GLU A 9 6.57 6.62 -24.09
C GLU A 9 5.14 7.03 -24.47
N PRO A 10 4.82 8.34 -24.61
CA PRO A 10 3.42 8.81 -24.73
C PRO A 10 2.67 8.21 -25.91
N ALA A 11 3.39 7.89 -26.99
CA ALA A 11 2.85 7.25 -28.19
C ALA A 11 2.20 5.89 -27.91
N LEU A 12 2.60 5.19 -26.84
CA LEU A 12 2.02 3.92 -26.45
C LEU A 12 0.69 4.06 -25.70
N SER A 13 0.28 5.25 -25.26
CA SER A 13 -0.90 5.42 -24.40
C SER A 13 -2.19 4.91 -25.06
N VAL A 14 -2.45 5.31 -26.30
CA VAL A 14 -3.62 4.87 -27.08
C VAL A 14 -3.59 3.37 -27.38
N PRO A 15 -2.53 2.81 -28.02
CA PRO A 15 -2.50 1.38 -28.32
C PRO A 15 -2.49 0.49 -27.07
N PHE A 16 -1.88 0.94 -25.96
CA PHE A 16 -1.92 0.21 -24.69
C PHE A 16 -3.34 0.11 -24.13
N ARG A 17 -4.09 1.23 -24.11
CA ARG A 17 -5.48 1.24 -23.65
C ARG A 17 -6.37 0.38 -24.54
N ALA A 18 -6.17 0.44 -25.86
CA ALA A 18 -6.89 -0.41 -26.81
C ALA A 18 -6.58 -1.90 -26.60
N ALA A 19 -5.32 -2.27 -26.39
CA ALA A 19 -4.98 -3.67 -26.07
C ALA A 19 -5.56 -4.12 -24.73
N LEU A 20 -5.59 -3.24 -23.73
CA LEU A 20 -6.15 -3.55 -22.40
C LEU A 20 -7.68 -3.69 -22.41
N SER A 21 -8.40 -3.03 -23.33
CA SER A 21 -9.85 -3.19 -23.45
C SER A 21 -10.27 -4.55 -24.05
N GLU A 22 -9.36 -5.23 -24.75
CA GLU A 22 -9.63 -6.55 -25.36
C GLU A 22 -9.40 -7.72 -24.40
N VAL A 23 -8.89 -7.47 -23.18
CA VAL A 23 -8.62 -8.52 -22.19
C VAL A 23 -9.68 -8.56 -21.11
N ARG A 24 -9.93 -9.76 -20.57
CA ARG A 24 -10.80 -9.93 -19.40
C ARG A 24 -10.14 -9.35 -18.15
N ALA A 25 -10.73 -8.30 -17.59
CA ALA A 25 -10.23 -7.64 -16.40
C ALA A 25 -10.83 -8.24 -15.11
N ILE A 26 -9.95 -8.71 -14.22
CA ILE A 26 -10.32 -9.23 -12.90
C ILE A 26 -9.73 -8.32 -11.83
N THR A 27 -10.56 -7.77 -10.95
CA THR A 27 -10.13 -6.79 -9.95
C THR A 27 -10.32 -7.29 -8.51
N ARG A 28 -9.40 -6.90 -7.62
CA ARG A 28 -9.43 -7.21 -6.17
C ARG A 28 -10.44 -6.36 -5.38
N GLY A 29 -11.47 -5.81 -6.02
CA GLY A 29 -12.53 -5.06 -5.35
C GLY A 29 -12.82 -3.67 -5.94
N PRO A 30 -13.54 -2.81 -5.21
CA PRO A 30 -14.23 -1.65 -5.81
C PRO A 30 -13.29 -0.54 -6.29
N LYS A 31 -12.14 -0.33 -5.63
CA LYS A 31 -11.16 0.70 -6.02
C LYS A 31 -10.53 0.44 -7.39
N PRO A 32 -9.89 -0.72 -7.66
CA PRO A 32 -9.37 -1.01 -8.99
C PRO A 32 -10.50 -1.09 -10.05
N ALA A 33 -11.70 -1.56 -9.69
CA ALA A 33 -12.84 -1.52 -10.60
C ALA A 33 -13.24 -0.09 -10.98
N GLN A 34 -13.21 0.84 -10.02
CA GLN A 34 -13.43 2.27 -10.29
C GLN A 34 -12.34 2.85 -11.20
N ALA A 35 -11.08 2.55 -10.93
CA ALA A 35 -9.96 3.01 -11.76
C ALA A 35 -10.10 2.55 -13.22
N LEU A 36 -10.54 1.30 -13.46
CA LEU A 36 -10.83 0.84 -14.83
C LEU A 36 -11.98 1.64 -15.48
N ARG A 37 -13.06 1.92 -14.73
CA ARG A 37 -14.20 2.70 -15.25
C ARG A 37 -13.81 4.11 -15.66
N GLU A 38 -12.95 4.77 -14.88
CA GLU A 38 -12.41 6.10 -15.20
C GLU A 38 -11.58 6.09 -16.49
N LEU A 39 -11.08 4.91 -16.90
CA LEU A 39 -10.37 4.71 -18.16
C LEU A 39 -11.28 4.23 -19.31
N GLY A 40 -12.59 4.19 -19.10
CA GLY A 40 -13.56 3.68 -20.08
C GLY A 40 -13.61 2.15 -20.18
N MET A 41 -13.01 1.44 -19.22
CA MET A 41 -12.95 -0.03 -19.21
C MET A 41 -13.88 -0.62 -18.15
N LYS A 42 -14.33 -1.85 -18.37
CA LYS A 42 -15.13 -2.59 -17.40
C LYS A 42 -14.23 -3.53 -16.59
N SER A 43 -14.53 -3.68 -15.30
CA SER A 43 -14.08 -4.86 -14.54
C SER A 43 -15.04 -6.01 -14.84
N ASP A 44 -14.61 -7.01 -15.61
CA ASP A 44 -15.46 -8.16 -15.95
C ASP A 44 -15.82 -8.98 -14.72
N ILE A 45 -14.86 -9.15 -13.82
CA ILE A 45 -15.07 -9.84 -12.55
C ILE A 45 -14.40 -9.04 -11.44
N ALA A 46 -15.12 -8.81 -10.34
CA ALA A 46 -14.58 -8.17 -9.16
C ALA A 46 -14.70 -9.15 -7.98
N ALA A 47 -13.61 -9.34 -7.24
CA ALA A 47 -13.67 -10.10 -6.00
C ALA A 47 -14.48 -9.33 -4.96
N GLU A 48 -15.43 -10.02 -4.33
CA GLU A 48 -16.24 -9.48 -3.23
C GLU A 48 -15.36 -9.17 -2.00
N ILE A 49 -14.47 -10.10 -1.66
CA ILE A 49 -13.49 -9.93 -0.60
C ILE A 49 -12.20 -9.36 -1.22
N PRO A 50 -11.74 -8.17 -0.80
CA PRO A 50 -10.57 -7.50 -1.39
C PRO A 50 -9.24 -8.07 -0.90
N THR A 51 -9.07 -9.39 -0.97
CA THR A 51 -7.87 -10.14 -0.56
C THR A 51 -7.32 -10.96 -1.71
N THR A 52 -6.07 -11.43 -1.59
CA THR A 52 -5.52 -12.43 -2.53
C THR A 52 -6.37 -13.68 -2.55
N GLU A 53 -6.81 -14.14 -1.38
CA GLU A 53 -7.73 -15.28 -1.26
C GLU A 53 -9.06 -15.04 -1.98
N GLY A 54 -9.67 -13.86 -1.83
CA GLY A 54 -10.91 -13.51 -2.54
C GLY A 54 -10.75 -13.56 -4.07
N ILE A 55 -9.60 -13.16 -4.59
CA ILE A 55 -9.29 -13.29 -6.02
C ILE A 55 -9.14 -14.77 -6.42
N ILE A 56 -8.43 -15.57 -5.63
CA ILE A 56 -8.28 -17.01 -5.88
C ILE A 56 -9.66 -17.69 -5.91
N THR A 57 -10.55 -17.37 -4.98
CA THR A 57 -11.91 -17.91 -4.93
C THR A 57 -12.68 -17.64 -6.22
N VAL A 58 -12.59 -16.42 -6.76
CA VAL A 58 -13.19 -16.08 -8.05
C VAL A 58 -12.56 -16.87 -9.20
N LEU A 59 -11.23 -16.96 -9.23
CA LEU A 59 -10.49 -17.61 -10.31
C LEU A 59 -10.72 -19.12 -10.37
N ARG A 60 -11.06 -19.77 -9.24
CA ARG A 60 -11.40 -21.21 -9.20
C ARG A 60 -12.57 -21.59 -10.10
N ALA A 61 -13.46 -20.63 -10.42
CA ALA A 61 -14.60 -20.87 -11.30
C ALA A 61 -14.23 -20.81 -12.80
N LEU A 62 -12.97 -20.51 -13.15
CA LEU A 62 -12.53 -20.33 -14.53
C LEU A 62 -11.60 -21.46 -14.99
N ASP A 63 -11.67 -21.83 -16.27
CA ASP A 63 -10.65 -22.68 -16.89
C ASP A 63 -9.44 -21.83 -17.32
N LEU A 64 -8.34 -22.02 -16.60
CA LEU A 64 -7.10 -21.26 -16.77
C LEU A 64 -6.03 -22.02 -17.58
N ARG A 65 -6.28 -23.27 -17.96
CA ARG A 65 -5.28 -24.10 -18.67
C ARG A 65 -4.89 -23.47 -20.01
N GLY A 66 -3.59 -23.26 -20.21
CA GLY A 66 -3.03 -22.64 -21.40
C GLY A 66 -3.39 -21.16 -21.57
N ARG A 67 -4.00 -20.52 -20.57
CA ARG A 67 -4.33 -19.09 -20.61
C ARG A 67 -3.13 -18.26 -20.22
N ARG A 68 -2.89 -17.17 -20.95
CA ARG A 68 -1.93 -16.13 -20.58
C ARG A 68 -2.58 -15.17 -19.59
N VAL A 69 -2.02 -15.06 -18.39
CA VAL A 69 -2.57 -14.23 -17.31
C VAL A 69 -1.53 -13.19 -16.90
N ALA A 70 -1.84 -11.92 -17.15
CA ALA A 70 -1.04 -10.81 -16.66
C ALA A 70 -1.49 -10.43 -15.23
N VAL A 71 -0.54 -10.33 -14.30
CA VAL A 71 -0.79 -9.96 -12.90
C VAL A 71 -0.09 -8.64 -12.59
N GLN A 72 -0.89 -7.61 -12.32
CA GLN A 72 -0.36 -6.36 -11.78
C GLN A 72 -0.07 -6.51 -10.29
N LEU A 73 1.21 -6.42 -9.91
CA LEU A 73 1.67 -6.49 -8.53
C LEU A 73 1.55 -5.12 -7.83
N TYR A 74 1.63 -5.16 -6.50
CA TYR A 74 1.68 -3.97 -5.64
C TYR A 74 3.07 -3.86 -5.02
N GLY A 75 3.92 -3.02 -5.60
CA GLY A 75 5.31 -2.88 -5.14
C GLY A 75 6.17 -4.09 -5.52
N THR A 76 7.11 -4.42 -4.63
CA THR A 76 8.06 -5.54 -4.76
C THR A 76 7.53 -6.88 -4.24
N GLU A 77 6.34 -6.89 -3.61
CA GLU A 77 5.72 -8.11 -3.10
C GLU A 77 5.33 -9.04 -4.27
N PRO A 78 5.91 -10.26 -4.36
CA PRO A 78 5.63 -11.18 -5.46
C PRO A 78 4.22 -11.77 -5.44
N ASN A 79 3.51 -11.70 -4.31
CA ASN A 79 2.18 -12.30 -4.13
C ASN A 79 2.15 -13.80 -4.48
N ARG A 80 3.12 -14.54 -3.92
CA ARG A 80 3.31 -15.99 -4.16
C ARG A 80 2.01 -16.80 -4.11
N PRO A 81 1.09 -16.60 -3.14
CA PRO A 81 -0.14 -17.39 -3.10
C PRO A 81 -0.99 -17.30 -4.38
N LEU A 82 -1.06 -16.12 -5.01
CA LEU A 82 -1.80 -15.96 -6.27
C LEU A 82 -1.05 -16.57 -7.44
N ILE A 83 0.26 -16.31 -7.53
CA ILE A 83 1.10 -16.78 -8.63
C ILE A 83 1.14 -18.31 -8.65
N ASP A 84 1.37 -18.93 -7.50
CA ASP A 84 1.45 -20.38 -7.37
C ASP A 84 0.11 -21.04 -7.72
N PHE A 85 -1.01 -20.43 -7.31
CA PHE A 85 -2.35 -20.90 -7.70
C PHE A 85 -2.57 -20.85 -9.22
N LEU A 86 -2.23 -19.73 -9.87
CA LEU A 86 -2.40 -19.57 -11.32
C LEU A 86 -1.56 -20.58 -12.10
N CYS A 87 -0.30 -20.76 -11.71
CA CYS A 87 0.59 -21.75 -12.31
C CYS A 87 0.06 -23.18 -12.11
N ALA A 88 -0.39 -23.53 -10.90
CA ALA A 88 -0.98 -24.84 -10.60
C ALA A 88 -2.28 -25.09 -11.39
N ALA A 89 -3.03 -24.04 -11.72
CA ALA A 89 -4.20 -24.11 -12.60
C ALA A 89 -3.85 -24.22 -14.10
N GLY A 90 -2.56 -24.23 -14.46
CA GLY A 90 -2.07 -24.39 -15.83
C GLY A 90 -2.01 -23.10 -16.65
N ALA A 91 -2.02 -21.92 -16.00
CA ALA A 91 -1.87 -20.64 -16.69
C ALA A 91 -0.40 -20.29 -16.95
N GLU A 92 -0.16 -19.57 -18.04
CA GLU A 92 1.11 -18.87 -18.30
C GLU A 92 1.06 -17.48 -17.66
N VAL A 93 1.81 -17.29 -16.58
CA VAL A 93 1.72 -16.07 -15.76
C VAL A 93 2.84 -15.09 -16.11
N ALA A 94 2.47 -13.84 -16.38
CA ALA A 94 3.40 -12.72 -16.51
C ALA A 94 3.07 -11.65 -15.47
N THR A 95 4.06 -11.17 -14.71
CA THR A 95 3.86 -10.13 -13.69
C THR A 95 4.34 -8.77 -14.16
N VAL A 96 3.69 -7.72 -13.68
CA VAL A 96 4.12 -6.33 -13.88
C VAL A 96 4.02 -5.56 -12.57
N ALA A 97 5.11 -4.95 -12.14
CA ALA A 97 5.17 -4.09 -10.95
C ALA A 97 5.29 -2.62 -11.39
N PRO A 98 4.16 -1.89 -11.52
CA PRO A 98 4.18 -0.52 -12.05
C PRO A 98 4.83 0.50 -11.12
N TYR A 99 5.09 0.11 -9.87
CA TYR A 99 5.91 0.82 -8.91
C TYR A 99 6.63 -0.20 -8.06
N VAL A 100 7.77 0.18 -7.51
CA VAL A 100 8.49 -0.56 -6.47
C VAL A 100 8.67 0.34 -5.26
N TYR A 101 8.71 -0.25 -4.07
CA TYR A 101 9.09 0.51 -2.89
C TYR A 101 10.59 0.83 -3.01
N ALA A 102 10.92 2.12 -2.99
CA ALA A 102 12.29 2.57 -2.89
C ALA A 102 12.64 2.67 -1.41
N ASP A 103 13.07 1.55 -0.82
CA ASP A 103 13.31 1.42 0.63
C ASP A 103 14.40 2.39 1.15
N ALA A 104 15.22 2.96 0.25
CA ALA A 104 16.26 3.95 0.53
C ALA A 104 15.96 5.34 -0.05
N ALA A 105 14.76 5.58 -0.58
CA ALA A 105 14.40 6.93 -0.98
C ALA A 105 14.34 7.83 0.26
N ASP A 106 15.05 8.94 0.16
CA ASP A 106 14.97 10.07 1.07
C ASP A 106 15.34 9.77 2.54
N ASP A 107 16.39 8.97 2.75
CA ASP A 107 17.06 8.80 4.05
C ASP A 107 17.30 10.16 4.73
N GLN A 108 17.67 11.17 3.94
CA GLN A 108 17.97 12.50 4.44
C GLN A 108 16.73 13.22 4.97
N ALA A 109 15.56 13.13 4.32
CA ALA A 109 14.34 13.67 4.91
C ALA A 109 13.94 12.93 6.18
N VAL A 110 14.12 11.60 6.24
CA VAL A 110 13.81 10.84 7.48
C VAL A 110 14.74 11.27 8.62
N ARG A 111 16.06 11.41 8.37
CA ARG A 111 17.02 11.95 9.36
C ARG A 111 16.66 13.37 9.78
N THR A 112 16.24 14.21 8.84
CA THR A 112 15.80 15.59 9.11
C THR A 112 14.56 15.62 9.98
N LEU A 113 13.57 14.77 9.71
CA LEU A 113 12.36 14.60 10.52
C LEU A 113 12.71 14.18 11.95
N VAL A 114 13.60 13.19 12.12
CA VAL A 114 14.07 12.73 13.45
C VAL A 114 14.72 13.87 14.22
N ALA A 115 15.56 14.67 13.57
CA ALA A 115 16.18 15.84 14.20
C ALA A 115 15.14 16.89 14.62
N GLN A 116 14.14 17.18 13.78
CA GLN A 116 13.05 18.12 14.09
C GLN A 116 12.17 17.64 15.26
N LEU A 117 11.84 16.34 15.29
CA LEU A 117 11.13 15.70 16.40
C LEU A 117 11.94 15.83 17.71
N GLY A 118 13.23 15.50 17.67
CA GLY A 118 14.12 15.61 18.84
C GLY A 118 14.32 17.05 19.32
N ALA A 119 14.30 18.03 18.40
CA ALA A 119 14.33 19.45 18.74
C ALA A 119 13.02 19.96 19.38
N GLY A 120 11.92 19.19 19.29
CA GLY A 120 10.61 19.56 19.82
C GLY A 120 9.87 20.58 18.96
N GLY A 121 10.21 20.72 17.67
CA GLY A 121 9.52 21.61 16.73
C GLY A 121 8.27 21.00 16.10
N ILE A 122 7.91 19.77 16.49
CA ILE A 122 6.77 19.03 15.97
C ILE A 122 5.92 18.56 17.16
N ASP A 123 4.69 19.08 17.23
CA ASP A 123 3.76 18.80 18.33
C ASP A 123 3.18 17.38 18.25
N ALA A 124 2.94 16.88 17.03
CA ALA A 124 2.37 15.55 16.81
C ALA A 124 2.91 14.87 15.54
N VAL A 125 2.93 13.54 15.58
CA VAL A 125 3.25 12.70 14.42
C VAL A 125 2.23 11.57 14.28
N ALA A 126 1.79 11.32 13.06
CA ALA A 126 0.80 10.30 12.73
C ALA A 126 1.40 9.16 11.91
N PHE A 127 1.35 7.95 12.44
CA PHE A 127 1.70 6.72 11.72
C PHE A 127 0.44 6.06 11.17
N THR A 128 0.37 5.93 9.84
CA THR A 128 -0.76 5.30 9.13
C THR A 128 -0.44 3.89 8.65
N SER A 129 0.81 3.45 8.80
CA SER A 129 1.25 2.10 8.45
C SER A 129 2.41 1.64 9.34
N SER A 130 2.52 0.32 9.56
CA SER A 130 3.67 -0.27 10.26
C SER A 130 4.99 -0.01 9.53
N ALA A 131 4.97 0.03 8.19
CA ALA A 131 6.17 0.25 7.38
C ALA A 131 6.84 1.61 7.67
N GLN A 132 6.06 2.66 7.97
CA GLN A 132 6.61 3.96 8.38
C GLN A 132 7.38 3.89 9.70
N VAL A 133 6.90 3.08 10.65
CA VAL A 133 7.57 2.87 11.94
C VAL A 133 8.88 2.13 11.70
N GLU A 134 8.84 0.99 11.02
CA GLU A 134 10.02 0.18 10.71
C GLU A 134 11.09 1.00 9.96
N ARG A 135 10.65 1.82 9.00
CA ARG A 135 11.55 2.70 8.24
C ARG A 135 12.21 3.77 9.12
N LEU A 136 11.45 4.42 10.01
CA LEU A 136 11.99 5.39 10.95
C LEU A 136 13.07 4.76 11.83
N ILE A 137 12.80 3.57 12.37
CA ILE A 137 13.75 2.81 13.20
C ILE A 137 15.00 2.43 12.40
N ALA A 138 14.83 1.94 11.16
CA ALA A 138 15.93 1.54 10.30
C ALA A 138 16.88 2.71 9.96
N VAL A 139 16.36 3.93 9.77
CA VAL A 139 17.19 5.11 9.46
C VAL A 139 17.85 5.71 10.69
N ALA A 140 17.07 5.84 11.77
CA ALA A 140 17.46 6.61 12.95
C ALA A 140 18.18 5.78 14.01
N SER A 141 18.05 4.44 13.99
CA SER A 141 18.13 3.55 15.16
C SER A 141 16.91 3.63 16.07
N GLN A 142 16.69 2.56 16.84
CA GLN A 142 15.57 2.49 17.78
C GLN A 142 15.72 3.51 18.91
N GLU A 143 16.93 3.67 19.44
CA GLU A 143 17.23 4.57 20.55
C GLU A 143 17.00 6.03 20.15
N ALA A 144 17.48 6.44 18.97
CA ALA A 144 17.29 7.80 18.50
C ALA A 144 15.82 8.09 18.15
N ALA A 145 15.10 7.13 17.55
CA ALA A 145 13.67 7.28 17.26
C ALA A 145 12.85 7.41 18.55
N GLN A 146 13.14 6.59 19.56
CA GLN A 146 12.51 6.72 20.88
C GLN A 146 12.80 8.10 21.46
N ALA A 147 14.07 8.52 21.50
CA ALA A 147 14.46 9.83 22.03
C ALA A 147 13.76 10.99 21.32
N ALA A 148 13.71 10.95 19.98
CA ALA A 148 13.07 11.97 19.16
C ALA A 148 11.56 12.06 19.41
N LEU A 149 10.89 10.94 19.64
CA LEU A 149 9.44 10.89 19.81
C LEU A 149 8.98 11.13 21.26
N ARG A 150 9.89 11.15 22.24
CA ARG A 150 9.55 11.31 23.68
C ARG A 150 8.71 12.56 23.99
N ARG A 151 8.92 13.65 23.24
CA ARG A 151 8.25 14.94 23.46
C ARG A 151 7.11 15.22 22.46
N THR A 152 6.88 14.32 21.53
CA THR A 152 5.88 14.48 20.47
C THR A 152 4.65 13.62 20.74
N ARG A 153 3.46 14.15 20.45
CA ARG A 153 2.21 13.39 20.49
C ARG A 153 2.24 12.32 19.38
N VAL A 154 2.51 11.07 19.74
CA VAL A 154 2.52 9.96 18.77
C VAL A 154 1.11 9.44 18.56
N ALA A 155 0.66 9.38 17.31
CA ALA A 155 -0.62 8.85 16.91
C ALA A 155 -0.46 7.65 15.97
N ALA A 156 -1.31 6.64 16.13
CA ALA A 156 -1.39 5.48 15.24
C ALA A 156 -2.81 5.34 14.70
N VAL A 157 -2.94 5.10 13.38
CA VAL A 157 -4.27 4.99 12.72
C VAL A 157 -5.12 3.83 13.24
N GLY A 158 -4.50 2.81 13.84
CA GLY A 158 -5.20 1.63 14.34
C GLY A 158 -4.29 0.64 15.08
N PRO A 159 -4.87 -0.47 15.57
CA PRO A 159 -4.23 -1.37 16.53
C PRO A 159 -2.97 -2.05 15.98
N ARG A 160 -2.92 -2.35 14.67
CA ARG A 160 -1.73 -2.95 14.05
C ARG A 160 -0.51 -2.02 14.10
N VAL A 161 -0.72 -0.74 13.80
CA VAL A 161 0.35 0.27 13.84
C VAL A 161 0.74 0.55 15.29
N ALA A 162 -0.24 0.64 16.19
CA ALA A 162 0.01 0.80 17.62
C ALA A 162 0.85 -0.35 18.20
N ALA A 163 0.55 -1.60 17.85
CA ALA A 163 1.35 -2.76 18.25
C ALA A 163 2.78 -2.72 17.70
N THR A 164 2.97 -2.19 16.48
CA THR A 164 4.29 -2.00 15.88
C THR A 164 5.11 -0.98 16.67
N LEU A 165 4.53 0.18 17.00
CA LEU A 165 5.18 1.21 17.83
C LEU A 165 5.60 0.64 19.21
N ARG A 166 4.68 -0.08 19.87
CA ARG A 166 4.96 -0.68 21.19
C ARG A 166 6.10 -1.68 21.17
N ARG A 167 6.21 -2.48 20.10
CA ARG A 167 7.35 -3.41 19.92
C ARG A 167 8.69 -2.69 19.91
N HIS A 168 8.73 -1.44 19.45
CA HIS A 168 9.93 -0.59 19.46
C HIS A 168 10.02 0.33 20.68
N GLY A 169 9.24 0.08 21.73
CA GLY A 169 9.26 0.85 22.98
C GLY A 169 8.64 2.25 22.87
N ILE A 170 7.82 2.49 21.84
CA ILE A 170 7.12 3.77 21.64
C ILE A 170 5.64 3.56 21.96
N GLU A 171 5.13 4.25 22.98
CA GLU A 171 3.72 4.19 23.35
C GLU A 171 2.92 5.26 22.59
N PRO A 172 2.00 4.90 21.66
CA PRO A 172 1.18 5.87 20.98
C PRO A 172 0.16 6.49 21.94
N SER A 173 0.21 7.80 22.08
CA SER A 173 -0.72 8.58 22.90
C SER A 173 -2.12 8.77 22.29
N VAL A 174 -2.25 8.53 20.97
CA VAL A 174 -3.52 8.70 20.23
C VAL A 174 -3.76 7.50 19.33
N VAL A 175 -4.85 6.77 19.58
CA VAL A 175 -5.32 5.68 18.71
C VAL A 175 -6.85 5.77 18.61
N PRO A 176 -7.44 6.01 17.43
CA PRO A 176 -8.90 6.12 17.29
C PRO A 176 -9.56 4.75 17.50
N ALA A 177 -10.75 4.76 18.10
CA ALA A 177 -11.57 3.56 18.30
C ALA A 177 -12.43 3.23 17.07
N GLY A 178 -12.59 1.93 16.80
CA GLY A 178 -13.52 1.38 15.80
C GLY A 178 -13.08 1.48 14.34
N ALA A 179 -12.79 2.69 13.87
CA ALA A 179 -12.55 2.97 12.45
C ALA A 179 -11.09 3.38 12.18
N PHE A 180 -10.37 2.59 11.38
CA PHE A 180 -8.92 2.73 11.17
C PHE A 180 -8.58 3.35 9.80
N PHE A 181 -9.02 4.59 9.61
CA PHE A 181 -8.66 5.42 8.45
C PHE A 181 -8.41 6.87 8.87
N LEU A 182 -8.06 7.74 7.91
CA LEU A 182 -7.49 9.05 8.21
C LEU A 182 -8.43 9.96 9.03
N LYS A 183 -9.72 10.01 8.71
CA LYS A 183 -10.67 10.92 9.36
C LYS A 183 -10.86 10.68 10.88
N PRO A 184 -11.02 9.44 11.38
CA PRO A 184 -10.99 9.17 12.81
C PRO A 184 -9.67 9.57 13.48
N LEU A 185 -8.53 9.31 12.82
CA LEU A 185 -7.21 9.66 13.33
C LEU A 185 -7.02 11.18 13.47
N THR A 186 -7.40 11.96 12.46
CA THR A 186 -7.28 13.43 12.50
C THR A 186 -8.15 14.01 13.60
N ARG A 187 -9.39 13.54 13.75
CA ARG A 187 -10.28 13.95 14.85
C ARG A 187 -9.72 13.62 16.24
N ALA A 188 -9.07 12.47 16.37
CA ALA A 188 -8.45 12.09 17.63
C ALA A 188 -7.22 12.97 17.95
N LEU A 189 -6.46 13.35 16.92
CA LEU A 189 -5.35 14.30 17.04
C LEU A 189 -5.81 15.71 17.39
N GLU A 190 -6.85 16.23 16.73
CA GLU A 190 -7.44 17.54 17.03
C GLU A 190 -7.80 17.66 18.51
N ARG A 191 -8.46 16.64 19.08
CA ARG A 191 -8.81 16.60 20.50
C ARG A 191 -7.62 16.48 21.43
N ALA A 192 -6.52 15.90 20.96
CA ALA A 192 -5.32 15.66 21.75
C ALA A 192 -4.35 16.85 21.74
N LEU A 193 -4.59 17.83 20.85
CA LEU A 193 -3.81 19.06 20.66
C LEU A 193 -4.57 20.33 21.06
N ALA A 194 -5.88 20.23 21.28
CA ALA A 194 -6.69 21.30 21.86
C ALA A 194 -6.45 21.42 23.37
#